data_AF-T1X9L5-F1
#
_entry.id   AF-T1X9L5-F1
#
_cell.length_a   1.000
_cell.length_b   1.000
_cell.length_c   1.000
_cell.angle_alpha   90.00
_cell.angle_beta   90.00
_cell.angle_gamma   90.00
#
_symmetry.space_group_name_H-M   'P 1'
#
loop_
_entity.id
_entity.type
_entity.pdbx_description
1 polymer ?
#
loop_
_entity_poly.entity_id
_entity_poly.type
_entity_poly.pdbx_seq_one_letter_code
_entity_poly.pdbx_strand_id
1 'polypeptide(L)'
;MPNSTKRAAPDACSLLDSDHRNVKKMFKAYEELTHSRAADAQQKKRELANQICTELTVHAQIEEEIFYPALREAISETDLLDEAEVEHASAKELIAQIEAATEVDDKFDAKVIVLGEYIDHHVKEERNEIFVKARAASGLDLVAMREQLAARKEELMEELTAAA
;
A
#
# COMPACT_ATOMS: atom_id res chain seq x y z
N MET A 1 -17.26 -36.16 7.16
CA MET A 1 -17.91 -34.96 6.61
C MET A 1 -16.82 -33.93 6.35
N PRO A 2 -16.57 -33.48 5.11
CA PRO A 2 -15.61 -32.41 4.89
C PRO A 2 -16.19 -31.10 5.45
N ASN A 3 -15.44 -30.47 6.34
CA ASN A 3 -15.75 -29.17 6.93
C ASN A 3 -15.69 -28.12 5.82
N SER A 4 -16.86 -27.71 5.31
CA SER A 4 -16.97 -26.58 4.39
C SER A 4 -16.66 -25.32 5.19
N THR A 5 -15.41 -24.88 5.17
CA THR A 5 -15.01 -23.57 5.66
C THR A 5 -15.80 -22.55 4.86
N LYS A 6 -16.87 -21.98 5.45
CA LYS A 6 -17.50 -20.75 4.95
C LYS A 6 -16.35 -19.77 4.69
N ARG A 7 -16.13 -19.37 3.43
CA ARG A 7 -15.24 -18.24 3.14
C ARG A 7 -15.77 -17.08 3.98
N ALA A 8 -14.95 -16.58 4.89
CA ALA A 8 -15.24 -15.34 5.59
C ALA A 8 -15.51 -14.25 4.53
N ALA A 9 -16.48 -13.38 4.80
CA ALA A 9 -16.72 -12.23 3.94
C ALA A 9 -15.43 -11.42 3.80
N PRO A 10 -15.11 -10.85 2.63
CA PRO A 10 -13.97 -9.96 2.48
C PRO A 10 -14.02 -8.85 3.53
N ASP A 11 -12.93 -8.68 4.27
CA ASP A 11 -12.77 -7.75 5.38
C ASP A 11 -11.78 -6.62 5.03
N ALA A 12 -11.57 -5.65 5.92
CA ALA A 12 -10.65 -4.53 5.72
C ALA A 12 -9.24 -5.02 5.35
N CYS A 13 -8.70 -5.99 6.10
CA CYS A 13 -7.40 -6.60 5.79
C CYS A 13 -7.37 -7.28 4.40
N SER A 14 -8.51 -7.77 3.89
CA SER A 14 -8.59 -8.33 2.53
C SER A 14 -8.50 -7.26 1.44
N LEU A 15 -9.00 -6.05 1.71
CA LEU A 15 -8.88 -4.89 0.82
C LEU A 15 -7.42 -4.42 0.79
N LEU A 16 -6.82 -4.17 1.96
CA LEU A 16 -5.42 -3.76 2.09
C LEU A 16 -4.47 -4.80 1.47
N ASP A 17 -4.70 -6.10 1.71
CA ASP A 17 -3.95 -7.18 1.06
C ASP A 17 -4.11 -7.21 -0.48
N SER A 18 -5.25 -6.77 -1.00
CA SER A 18 -5.45 -6.63 -2.44
C SER A 18 -4.58 -5.51 -3.00
N ASP A 19 -4.52 -4.37 -2.31
CA ASP A 19 -3.69 -3.23 -2.69
C ASP A 19 -2.20 -3.60 -2.70
N HIS A 20 -1.73 -4.24 -1.63
CA HIS A 20 -0.37 -4.80 -1.56
C HIS A 20 -0.02 -5.68 -2.76
N ARG A 21 -0.93 -6.60 -3.15
CA ARG A 21 -0.70 -7.51 -4.27
C ARG A 21 -0.69 -6.77 -5.61
N ASN A 22 -1.47 -5.69 -5.74
CA ASN A 22 -1.50 -4.88 -6.94
C ASN A 22 -0.19 -4.09 -7.08
N VAL A 23 0.23 -3.39 -6.03
CA VAL A 23 1.49 -2.62 -6.04
C VAL A 23 2.69 -3.56 -6.23
N LYS A 24 2.72 -4.74 -5.61
CA LYS A 24 3.78 -5.74 -5.85
C LYS A 24 3.87 -6.17 -7.31
N LYS A 25 2.76 -6.27 -8.04
CA LYS A 25 2.78 -6.55 -9.49
C LYS A 25 3.33 -5.36 -10.27
N MET A 26 2.99 -4.14 -9.88
CA MET A 26 3.50 -2.92 -10.51
C MET A 26 5.02 -2.80 -10.33
N PHE A 27 5.55 -3.06 -9.13
CA PHE A 27 7.01 -3.09 -8.91
C PHE A 27 7.72 -4.12 -9.80
N LYS A 28 7.16 -5.32 -9.94
CA LYS A 28 7.72 -6.34 -10.86
C LYS A 28 7.69 -5.87 -12.32
N ALA A 29 6.58 -5.28 -12.76
CA ALA A 29 6.48 -4.71 -14.10
C ALA A 29 7.48 -3.56 -14.31
N TYR A 30 7.73 -2.75 -13.26
CA TYR A 30 8.74 -1.70 -13.29
C TYR A 30 10.15 -2.29 -13.46
N GLU A 31 10.48 -3.32 -12.67
CA GLU A 31 11.77 -4.03 -12.77
C GLU A 31 11.99 -4.57 -14.19
N GLU A 32 10.99 -5.18 -14.80
CA GLU A 32 11.06 -5.63 -16.20
C GLU A 32 11.34 -4.48 -17.19
N LEU A 33 10.74 -3.30 -16.96
CA LEU A 33 11.00 -2.11 -17.77
C LEU A 33 12.44 -1.59 -17.64
N THR A 34 13.12 -1.84 -16.52
CA THR A 34 14.55 -1.45 -16.35
C THR A 34 15.48 -2.15 -17.33
N HIS A 35 15.09 -3.33 -17.82
CA HIS A 35 15.84 -4.09 -18.82
C HIS A 35 15.39 -3.85 -20.25
N SER A 36 14.32 -3.07 -20.46
CA SER A 36 13.76 -2.78 -21.77
C SER A 36 14.66 -1.82 -22.56
N ARG A 37 14.83 -2.10 -23.85
CA ARG A 37 15.51 -1.21 -24.82
C ARG A 37 14.52 -0.51 -25.76
N ALA A 38 13.23 -0.58 -25.46
CA ALA A 38 12.21 0.09 -26.26
C ALA A 38 12.39 1.61 -26.20
N ALA A 39 12.11 2.31 -27.30
CA ALA A 39 12.24 3.77 -27.37
C ALA A 39 11.33 4.50 -26.37
N ASP A 40 10.22 3.88 -25.96
CA ASP A 40 9.26 4.40 -25.01
C ASP A 40 9.49 3.92 -23.56
N ALA A 41 10.58 3.19 -23.28
CA ALA A 41 10.83 2.60 -21.97
C ALA A 41 10.87 3.65 -20.85
N GLN A 42 11.52 4.80 -21.09
CA GLN A 42 11.62 5.87 -20.09
C GLN A 42 10.27 6.50 -19.76
N GLN A 43 9.41 6.68 -20.77
CA GLN A 43 8.06 7.19 -20.55
C GLN A 43 7.23 6.20 -19.73
N LYS A 44 7.24 4.91 -20.11
CA LYS A 44 6.52 3.84 -19.39
C LYS A 44 6.97 3.70 -17.95
N LYS A 45 8.28 3.81 -17.68
CA LYS A 45 8.82 3.82 -16.32
C LYS A 45 8.24 4.97 -15.51
N ARG A 46 8.25 6.20 -16.04
CA ARG A 46 7.68 7.36 -15.36
C ARG A 46 6.20 7.18 -15.05
N GLU A 47 5.42 6.74 -16.03
CA GLU A 47 3.98 6.51 -15.86
C GLU A 47 3.71 5.46 -14.77
N LEU A 48 4.44 4.35 -14.79
CA LEU A 48 4.28 3.28 -13.81
C LEU A 48 4.77 3.68 -12.40
N ALA A 49 5.88 4.41 -12.30
CA ALA A 49 6.37 4.93 -11.03
C ALA A 49 5.38 5.92 -10.41
N ASN A 50 4.81 6.83 -11.20
CA ASN A 50 3.77 7.75 -10.73
C ASN A 50 2.53 6.98 -10.26
N GLN A 51 2.11 5.95 -11.00
CA GLN A 51 0.98 5.10 -10.59
C GLN A 51 1.26 4.38 -9.26
N ILE A 52 2.47 3.84 -9.08
CA ILE A 52 2.90 3.23 -7.81
C ILE A 52 2.84 4.26 -6.68
N CYS A 53 3.35 5.47 -6.90
CA CYS A 53 3.35 6.55 -5.91
C CYS A 53 1.93 6.94 -5.49
N THR A 54 1.02 7.08 -6.45
CA THR A 54 -0.40 7.35 -6.19
C THR A 54 -1.05 6.25 -5.36
N GLU A 55 -0.94 4.98 -5.78
CA GLU A 55 -1.57 3.86 -5.06
C GLU A 55 -1.03 3.72 -3.63
N LEU A 56 0.29 3.88 -3.44
CA LEU A 56 0.91 3.83 -2.10
C LEU A 56 0.49 5.02 -1.22
N THR A 57 0.38 6.22 -1.79
CA THR A 57 -0.07 7.41 -1.05
C THR A 57 -1.49 7.21 -0.53
N VAL A 58 -2.40 6.76 -1.39
CA VAL A 58 -3.79 6.51 -1.02
C VAL A 58 -3.90 5.36 -0.02
N HIS A 59 -3.15 4.28 -0.23
CA HIS A 59 -3.13 3.11 0.66
C HIS A 59 -2.66 3.48 2.07
N ALA A 60 -1.51 4.15 2.19
CA ALA A 60 -1.01 4.59 3.49
C ALA A 60 -1.98 5.56 4.18
N GLN A 61 -2.65 6.44 3.41
CA GLN A 61 -3.60 7.40 3.96
C GLN A 61 -4.85 6.73 4.53
N ILE A 62 -5.45 5.74 3.86
CA ILE A 62 -6.62 5.04 4.40
C ILE A 62 -6.26 4.21 5.64
N GLU A 63 -5.03 3.70 5.73
CA GLU A 63 -4.55 2.99 6.90
C GLU A 63 -4.39 3.92 8.10
N GLU A 64 -3.73 5.05 7.92
CA GLU A 64 -3.49 6.06 8.95
C GLU A 64 -4.79 6.78 9.40
N GLU A 65 -5.74 7.01 8.50
CA GLU A 65 -6.98 7.73 8.82
C GLU A 65 -8.04 6.83 9.48
N ILE A 66 -8.05 5.53 9.14
CA ILE A 66 -9.17 4.63 9.50
C ILE A 66 -8.68 3.36 10.19
N PHE A 67 -7.73 2.63 9.59
CA PHE A 67 -7.34 1.31 10.07
C PHE A 67 -6.56 1.38 11.39
N TYR A 68 -5.45 2.11 11.44
CA TYR A 68 -4.58 2.19 12.62
C TYR A 68 -5.29 2.82 13.82
N PRO A 69 -6.07 3.92 13.71
CA PRO A 69 -6.82 4.46 14.84
C PRO A 69 -7.78 3.44 15.45
N ALA A 70 -8.54 2.72 14.63
CA ALA A 70 -9.48 1.71 15.10
C ALA A 70 -8.75 0.51 15.75
N LEU A 71 -7.58 0.13 15.23
CA LEU A 71 -6.75 -0.91 15.84
C LEU A 71 -6.21 -0.46 17.21
N ARG A 72 -5.72 0.79 17.34
CA ARG A 72 -5.22 1.33 18.61
C ARG A 72 -6.26 1.27 19.73
N GLU A 73 -7.54 1.37 19.41
CA GLU A 73 -8.63 1.21 20.38
C GLU A 73 -8.94 -0.25 20.72
N ALA A 74 -8.63 -1.19 19.82
CA ALA A 74 -9.06 -2.58 19.90
C ALA A 74 -7.95 -3.58 20.31
N ILE A 75 -6.67 -3.21 20.20
CA ILE A 75 -5.53 -4.08 20.55
C ILE A 75 -4.59 -3.41 21.55
N SER A 76 -3.87 -4.21 22.34
CA SER A 76 -2.94 -3.72 23.36
C SER A 76 -1.51 -3.46 22.86
N GLU A 77 -1.09 -4.15 21.80
CA GLU A 77 0.24 -4.01 21.19
C GLU A 77 0.17 -2.96 20.09
N THR A 78 0.37 -1.70 20.46
CA THR A 78 0.29 -0.55 19.56
C THR A 78 1.66 -0.08 19.05
N ASP A 79 2.75 -0.62 19.57
CA ASP A 79 4.13 -0.38 19.14
C ASP A 79 4.34 -0.73 17.67
N LEU A 80 3.79 -1.85 17.21
CA LEU A 80 3.81 -2.24 15.80
C LEU A 80 3.11 -1.22 14.88
N LEU A 81 2.11 -0.49 15.39
CA LEU A 81 1.42 0.56 14.63
C LEU A 81 2.27 1.84 14.56
N ASP A 82 3.03 2.14 15.62
CA ASP A 82 3.99 3.24 15.61
C ASP A 82 5.15 2.96 14.63
N GLU A 83 5.63 1.71 14.58
CA GLU A 83 6.64 1.26 13.61
C GLU A 83 6.12 1.40 12.17
N ALA A 84 4.91 0.91 11.90
CA ALA A 84 4.25 1.05 10.60
C ALA A 84 4.10 2.53 10.15
N GLU A 85 3.72 3.43 11.05
CA GLU A 85 3.62 4.87 10.74
C GLU A 85 4.99 5.50 10.39
N VAL A 86 6.08 5.05 11.04
CA VAL A 86 7.44 5.50 10.74
C VAL A 86 7.91 4.98 9.37
N GLU A 87 7.58 3.74 9.04
CA GLU A 87 7.83 3.17 7.71
C GLU A 87 7.06 3.93 6.63
N HIS A 88 5.78 4.25 6.86
CA HIS A 88 4.97 5.06 5.97
C HIS A 88 5.57 6.45 5.73
N ALA A 89 6.02 7.13 6.78
CA ALA A 89 6.68 8.43 6.65
C ALA A 89 7.92 8.32 5.75
N SER A 90 8.74 7.28 5.94
CA SER A 90 9.93 7.03 5.13
C SER A 90 9.59 6.72 3.66
N ALA A 91 8.54 5.93 3.42
CA ALA A 91 8.05 5.64 2.08
C ALA A 91 7.50 6.89 1.37
N LYS A 92 6.74 7.74 2.08
CA LYS A 92 6.19 9.00 1.59
C LYS A 92 7.30 10.01 1.22
N GLU A 93 8.36 10.10 2.00
CA GLU A 93 9.53 10.92 1.65
C GLU A 93 10.19 10.45 0.34
N LEU A 94 10.29 9.13 0.14
CA LEU A 94 10.86 8.57 -1.08
C LEU A 94 9.93 8.74 -2.29
N ILE A 95 8.62 8.61 -2.10
CA ILE A 95 7.58 8.94 -3.10
C ILE A 95 7.75 10.39 -3.56
N ALA A 96 7.82 11.35 -2.63
CA ALA A 96 8.01 12.76 -2.98
C ALA A 96 9.29 13.01 -3.80
N GLN A 97 10.37 12.27 -3.50
CA GLN A 97 11.62 12.34 -4.28
C GLN A 97 11.52 11.70 -5.68
N ILE A 98 10.63 10.75 -5.89
CA ILE A 98 10.36 10.12 -7.19
C ILE A 98 9.48 11.06 -8.04
N GLU A 99 8.41 11.57 -7.45
CA GLU A 99 7.48 12.49 -8.12
C GLU A 99 8.16 13.81 -8.54
N ALA A 100 9.06 14.33 -7.71
CA ALA A 100 9.83 15.54 -8.01
C ALA A 100 10.97 15.33 -9.03
N ALA A 101 11.24 14.10 -9.46
CA ALA A 101 12.36 13.81 -10.34
C ALA A 101 12.09 14.25 -11.79
N THR A 102 12.97 15.09 -12.33
CA THR A 102 12.86 15.63 -13.70
C THR A 102 13.27 14.64 -14.78
N GLU A 103 14.15 13.69 -14.47
CA GLU A 103 14.68 12.70 -15.40
C GLU A 103 14.44 11.27 -14.89
N VAL A 104 14.33 10.32 -15.83
CA VAL A 104 14.25 8.88 -15.53
C VAL A 104 15.63 8.29 -15.81
N ASP A 105 16.51 8.46 -14.84
CA ASP A 105 17.90 8.00 -14.87
C ASP A 105 18.13 6.81 -13.92
N ASP A 106 19.38 6.34 -13.82
CA ASP A 106 19.72 5.21 -12.94
C ASP A 106 19.37 5.48 -11.47
N LYS A 107 19.39 6.75 -11.03
CA LYS A 107 19.03 7.12 -9.66
C LYS A 107 17.52 7.12 -9.45
N PHE A 108 16.74 7.51 -10.46
CA PHE A 108 15.30 7.34 -10.47
C PHE A 108 14.92 5.87 -10.32
N ASP A 109 15.52 5.00 -11.13
CA ASP A 109 15.30 3.54 -11.04
C ASP A 109 15.67 3.01 -9.64
N ALA A 110 16.83 3.42 -9.11
CA ALA A 110 17.26 3.01 -7.77
C ALA A 110 16.27 3.44 -6.68
N LYS A 111 15.69 4.65 -6.75
CA LYS A 111 14.66 5.09 -5.79
C LYS A 111 13.40 4.22 -5.85
N VAL A 112 12.92 3.90 -7.06
CA VAL A 112 11.72 3.06 -7.22
C VAL A 112 11.98 1.65 -6.69
N ILE A 113 13.18 1.09 -6.92
CA ILE A 113 13.58 -0.22 -6.39
C ILE A 113 13.62 -0.21 -4.85
N VAL A 114 14.29 0.78 -4.25
CA VAL A 114 14.37 0.92 -2.78
C VAL A 114 12.98 1.12 -2.17
N LEU A 115 12.10 1.89 -2.82
CA LEU A 115 10.71 2.01 -2.38
C LEU A 115 10.02 0.64 -2.37
N GLY A 116 10.23 -0.16 -3.42
CA GLY A 116 9.72 -1.54 -3.49
C GLY A 116 10.22 -2.42 -2.35
N GLU A 117 11.49 -2.28 -1.94
CA GLU A 117 12.07 -3.02 -0.81
C GLU A 117 11.44 -2.61 0.53
N TYR A 118 11.24 -1.31 0.76
CA TYR A 118 10.57 -0.80 1.97
C TYR A 118 9.14 -1.32 2.07
N ILE A 119 8.39 -1.25 0.97
CA ILE A 119 7.01 -1.77 0.93
C ILE A 119 7.00 -3.30 1.13
N ASP A 120 7.93 -4.06 0.53
CA ASP A 120 7.99 -5.51 0.72
C ASP A 120 8.34 -5.92 2.16
N HIS A 121 9.02 -5.05 2.93
CA HIS A 121 9.25 -5.23 4.36
C HIS A 121 7.98 -4.95 5.16
N HIS A 122 7.43 -3.75 5.01
CA HIS A 122 6.20 -3.29 5.66
C HIS A 122 5.05 -4.29 5.50
N VAL A 123 4.79 -4.72 4.26
CA VAL A 123 3.72 -5.67 3.92
C VAL A 123 3.88 -7.02 4.65
N LYS A 124 5.12 -7.47 4.91
CA LYS A 124 5.35 -8.72 5.63
C LYS A 124 4.97 -8.57 7.09
N GLU A 125 5.37 -7.48 7.73
CA GLU A 125 5.06 -7.21 9.13
C GLU A 125 3.56 -7.03 9.31
N GLU A 126 2.94 -6.22 8.47
CA GLU A 126 1.51 -5.96 8.58
C GLU A 126 0.68 -7.24 8.41
N ARG A 127 1.01 -8.09 7.42
CA ARG A 127 0.28 -9.35 7.19
C ARG A 127 0.47 -10.38 8.30
N ASN A 128 1.69 -10.49 8.83
CA ASN A 128 2.03 -11.53 9.79
C ASN A 128 1.66 -11.14 11.22
N GLU A 129 1.59 -9.86 11.52
CA GLU A 129 1.38 -9.35 12.87
C GLU A 129 0.09 -8.54 12.98
N ILE A 130 0.03 -7.39 12.29
CA ILE A 130 -1.07 -6.43 12.42
C ILE A 130 -2.41 -7.03 11.97
N PHE A 131 -2.48 -7.66 10.79
CA PHE A 131 -3.70 -8.29 10.27
C PHE A 131 -4.16 -9.49 11.10
N VAL A 132 -3.21 -10.23 11.69
CA VAL A 132 -3.53 -11.35 12.58
C VAL A 132 -4.19 -10.82 13.85
N LYS A 133 -3.62 -9.75 14.44
CA LYS A 133 -4.18 -9.09 15.63
C LYS A 133 -5.52 -8.44 15.34
N ALA A 134 -5.66 -7.73 14.21
CA ALA A 134 -6.90 -7.10 13.79
C ALA A 134 -8.06 -8.11 13.70
N ARG A 135 -7.82 -9.27 13.07
CA ARG A 135 -8.84 -10.32 12.93
C ARG A 135 -9.13 -11.08 14.24
N ALA A 136 -8.21 -11.04 15.20
CA ALA A 136 -8.39 -11.61 16.52
C ALA A 136 -9.06 -10.65 17.52
N ALA A 137 -9.07 -9.34 17.23
CA ALA A 137 -9.59 -8.31 18.12
C ALA A 137 -11.11 -8.41 18.26
N SER A 138 -11.58 -8.59 19.49
CA SER A 138 -13.01 -8.54 19.80
C SER A 138 -13.50 -7.09 19.78
N GLY A 139 -14.54 -6.80 18.99
CA GLY A 139 -15.13 -5.47 18.92
C GLY A 139 -14.76 -4.68 17.66
N LEU A 140 -13.85 -5.21 16.83
CA LEU A 140 -13.53 -4.61 15.54
C LEU A 140 -14.42 -5.22 14.45
N ASP A 141 -15.32 -4.41 13.86
CA ASP A 141 -16.08 -4.84 12.68
C ASP A 141 -15.28 -4.56 11.40
N LEU A 142 -14.38 -5.48 11.07
CA LEU A 142 -13.54 -5.38 9.88
C LEU A 142 -14.34 -5.43 8.57
N VAL A 143 -15.57 -5.96 8.56
CA VAL A 143 -16.40 -5.98 7.35
C VAL A 143 -16.99 -4.59 7.11
N ALA A 144 -17.53 -3.95 8.15
CA ALA A 144 -18.00 -2.57 8.06
C ALA A 144 -16.84 -1.59 7.76
N MET A 145 -15.69 -1.79 8.41
CA MET A 145 -14.49 -0.98 8.16
C MET A 145 -13.99 -1.08 6.72
N ARG A 146 -14.14 -2.26 6.08
CA ARG A 146 -13.82 -2.41 4.65
C ARG A 146 -14.61 -1.44 3.78
N GLU A 147 -15.88 -1.20 4.09
CA GLU A 147 -16.73 -0.27 3.33
C GLU A 147 -16.26 1.17 3.52
N GLN A 148 -15.86 1.55 4.74
CA GLN A 148 -15.28 2.86 5.04
C GLN A 148 -13.96 3.09 4.29
N LEU A 149 -13.04 2.12 4.35
CA LEU A 149 -11.78 2.15 3.61
C LEU A 149 -12.00 2.25 2.10
N ALA A 150 -12.93 1.47 1.55
CA ALA A 150 -13.23 1.48 0.13
C ALA A 150 -13.79 2.84 -0.33
N ALA A 151 -14.74 3.41 0.42
CA ALA A 151 -15.31 4.72 0.11
C ALA A 151 -14.25 5.83 0.19
N ARG A 152 -13.40 5.82 1.23
CA ARG A 152 -12.33 6.80 1.38
C ARG A 152 -11.26 6.67 0.30
N LYS A 153 -10.90 5.43 -0.07
CA LYS A 153 -10.01 5.15 -1.20
C LYS A 153 -10.57 5.73 -2.51
N GLU A 154 -11.86 5.53 -2.78
CA GLU A 154 -12.51 6.06 -3.99
C GLU A 154 -12.44 7.59 -4.03
N GLU A 155 -12.81 8.27 -2.94
CA GLU A 155 -12.72 9.73 -2.81
C GLU A 155 -11.29 10.25 -3.06
N LEU A 156 -10.29 9.64 -2.42
CA LEU A 156 -8.88 10.02 -2.60
C LEU A 156 -8.40 9.86 -4.04
N MET A 157 -8.79 8.76 -4.69
CA MET A 157 -8.44 8.53 -6.10
C MET A 157 -9.10 9.56 -7.02
N GLU A 158 -10.34 9.97 -6.74
CA GLU A 158 -11.03 11.03 -7.47
C GLU A 158 -10.35 12.40 -7.27
N GLU A 159 -9.98 12.75 -6.04
CA GLU A 159 -9.27 14.00 -5.71
C GLU A 159 -7.94 14.10 -6.46
N LEU A 160 -7.14 13.04 -6.47
CA LEU A 160 -5.86 13.00 -7.17
C LEU A 160 -6.02 13.05 -8.69
N THR A 161 -7.07 12.41 -9.22
CA THR A 161 -7.39 12.49 -10.66
C THR A 161 -7.84 13.90 -11.06
N ALA A 162 -8.57 14.60 -10.19
CA ALA A 162 -9.01 15.97 -10.44
C ALA A 162 -7.89 17.02 -10.30
N ALA A 163 -6.84 16.70 -9.54
CA ALA A 163 -5.68 17.57 -9.32
C ALA A 163 -4.57 17.41 -10.36
N ALA A 164 -4.59 16.34 -11.15
CA ALA A 164 -3.63 16.01 -12.21
C ALA A 164 -3.96 16.68 -13.57
#